data_AF-A0A960CGB9-F1
#
_entry.id   AF-A0A960CGB9-F1
#
_cell.length_a   1.000
_cell.length_b   1.000
_cell.length_c   1.000
_cell.angle_alpha   90.00
_cell.angle_beta   90.00
_cell.angle_gamma   90.00
#
_symmetry.space_group_name_H-M   'P 1'
#
loop_
_entity.id
_entity.type
_entity.pdbx_description
1 polymer ?
#
loop_
_entity_poly.entity_id
_entity_poly.type
_entity_poly.pdbx_seq_one_letter_code
_entity_poly.pdbx_strand_id
1 'polypeptide(L)'
;MKALADLRRAGIQIALDDFGAGYAGLNNLRTLPIDIVKIDRSLIATLAEESEQADNTEHFLSGIRQLTHAMGTDVLAEGIESERQLKVVQELGFDFAQGFLLGAPIPGSSLCPAGPGGTENSAAADETVGS
;
A
#
# COMPACT_ATOMS: atom_id res chain seq x y z
N MET A 1 24.38 -1.09 7.88
CA MET A 1 24.63 -0.61 6.49
C MET A 1 25.10 -1.73 5.56
N LYS A 2 26.20 -2.45 5.83
CA LYS A 2 26.75 -3.48 4.91
C LYS A 2 25.74 -4.56 4.51
N ALA A 3 25.08 -5.20 5.47
CA ALA A 3 24.12 -6.28 5.17
C ALA A 3 22.99 -5.85 4.21
N LEU A 4 22.43 -4.65 4.40
CA LEU A 4 21.34 -4.16 3.56
C LEU A 4 21.81 -3.81 2.14
N ALA A 5 23.01 -3.24 2.03
CA ALA A 5 23.65 -2.99 0.73
C ALA A 5 24.00 -4.30 0.00
N ASP A 6 24.37 -5.35 0.74
CA ASP A 6 24.67 -6.67 0.19
C ASP A 6 23.41 -7.33 -0.38
N LEU A 7 22.26 -7.23 0.33
CA LEU A 7 20.95 -7.68 -0.17
C LEU A 7 20.53 -6.93 -1.43
N ARG A 8 20.67 -5.60 -1.44
CA ARG A 8 20.35 -4.79 -2.63
C ARG A 8 21.22 -5.16 -3.84
N ARG A 9 22.52 -5.40 -3.63
CA ARG A 9 23.42 -5.89 -4.69
C ARG A 9 23.03 -7.28 -5.22
N ALA A 10 22.32 -8.07 -4.43
CA ALA A 10 21.75 -9.35 -4.88
C ALA A 10 20.39 -9.20 -5.60
N GLY A 11 19.91 -7.97 -5.83
CA GLY A 11 18.64 -7.69 -6.50
C GLY A 11 17.42 -7.77 -5.59
N ILE A 12 17.60 -7.81 -4.27
CA ILE A 12 16.51 -7.84 -3.30
C ILE A 12 16.05 -6.41 -3.01
N GLN A 13 14.75 -6.16 -3.18
CA GLN A 13 14.13 -4.88 -2.82
C GLN A 13 13.97 -4.77 -1.30
N ILE A 14 14.17 -3.56 -0.78
CA ILE A 14 14.08 -3.27 0.65
C ILE A 14 12.84 -2.41 0.91
N ALA A 15 11.92 -2.93 1.71
CA ALA A 15 10.78 -2.17 2.21
C ALA A 15 11.06 -1.63 3.63
N LEU A 16 10.67 -0.38 3.87
CA LEU A 16 10.57 0.21 5.21
C LEU A 16 9.14 0.00 5.71
N ASP A 17 9.00 -0.81 6.76
CA ASP A 17 7.70 -1.17 7.33
C ASP A 17 7.22 -0.19 8.42
N ASP A 18 5.93 -0.21 8.71
CA ASP A 18 5.25 0.56 9.76
C ASP A 18 5.53 2.07 9.72
N PHE A 19 5.67 2.65 8.52
CA PHE A 19 5.92 4.08 8.39
C PHE A 19 4.67 4.86 8.83
N GLY A 20 4.79 5.59 9.95
CA GLY A 20 3.69 6.38 10.50
C GLY A 20 3.06 5.83 11.77
N ALA A 21 3.40 4.60 12.20
CA ALA A 21 3.02 4.09 13.52
C ALA A 21 3.71 4.86 14.69
N GLY A 22 4.61 5.81 14.36
CA GLY A 22 5.27 6.77 15.26
C GLY A 22 6.20 7.74 14.50
N TYR A 23 6.91 8.62 15.22
CA TYR A 23 7.82 9.65 14.63
C TYR A 23 9.16 9.12 14.08
N ALA A 24 9.40 7.80 14.09
CA ALA A 24 10.73 7.21 13.89
C ALA A 24 11.14 6.92 12.43
N GLY A 25 10.24 7.09 11.45
CA GLY A 25 10.47 6.65 10.06
C GLY A 25 11.39 7.54 9.21
N LEU A 26 11.42 8.87 9.44
CA LEU A 26 12.05 9.81 8.51
C LEU A 26 13.58 9.70 8.43
N ASN A 27 14.26 9.48 9.56
CA ASN A 27 15.71 9.32 9.53
C ASN A 27 16.12 8.00 8.85
N ASN A 28 15.32 6.95 9.01
CA ASN A 28 15.54 5.68 8.33
C ASN A 28 15.34 5.83 6.83
N LEU A 29 14.27 6.50 6.41
CA LEU A 29 14.01 6.81 5.00
C LEU A 29 15.19 7.56 4.35
N ARG A 30 15.76 8.55 5.06
CA ARG A 30 16.90 9.35 4.57
C ARG A 30 18.23 8.58 4.49
N THR A 31 18.44 7.58 5.35
CA THR A 31 19.78 6.99 5.55
C THR A 31 19.92 5.57 5.03
N LEU A 32 18.80 4.86 4.82
CA LEU A 32 18.79 3.50 4.33
C LEU A 32 18.46 3.48 2.83
N PRO A 33 19.01 2.52 2.07
CA PRO A 33 18.69 2.33 0.66
C PRO A 33 17.33 1.64 0.49
N ILE A 34 16.25 2.36 0.83
CA ILE A 34 14.87 1.87 0.77
C ILE A 34 14.34 1.96 -0.66
N ASP A 35 13.64 0.92 -1.10
CA ASP A 35 12.96 0.86 -2.40
C ASP A 35 11.44 1.09 -2.25
N ILE A 36 10.85 0.69 -1.13
CA ILE A 36 9.41 0.84 -0.86
C ILE A 36 9.18 1.34 0.56
N VAL A 37 8.28 2.31 0.74
CA VAL A 37 7.78 2.73 2.07
C VAL A 37 6.36 2.22 2.24
N LYS A 38 6.12 1.49 3.34
CA LYS A 38 4.79 0.98 3.70
C LYS A 38 4.17 1.91 4.74
N ILE A 39 3.08 2.59 4.36
CA ILE A 39 2.33 3.48 5.25
C ILE A 39 1.43 2.62 6.14
N ASP A 40 1.65 2.71 7.44
CA ASP A 40 0.94 1.92 8.43
C ASP A 40 -0.58 2.16 8.36
N ARG A 41 -1.34 1.09 8.59
CA ARG A 41 -2.80 1.09 8.56
C ARG A 41 -3.46 2.11 9.50
N SER A 42 -2.80 2.50 10.60
CA SER A 42 -3.38 3.47 11.54
C SER A 42 -3.53 4.86 10.92
N LEU A 43 -2.63 5.26 10.00
CA LEU A 43 -2.78 6.50 9.23
C LEU A 43 -3.88 6.38 8.18
N ILE A 44 -3.93 5.24 7.48
CA ILE A 44 -4.96 4.98 6.45
C ILE A 44 -6.36 4.93 7.06
N ALA A 45 -6.50 4.39 8.28
CA ALA A 45 -7.77 4.31 8.98
C ALA A 45 -8.41 5.69 9.19
N THR A 46 -7.64 6.76 9.41
CA THR A 46 -8.20 8.10 9.64
C THR A 46 -8.79 8.74 8.37
N LEU A 47 -8.50 8.20 7.18
CA LEU A 47 -9.02 8.71 5.90
C LEU A 47 -10.49 8.35 5.65
N ALA A 48 -11.06 7.45 6.46
CA ALA A 48 -12.43 6.97 6.28
C ALA A 48 -13.50 7.99 6.70
N GLU A 49 -13.12 9.02 7.45
CA GLU A 49 -14.04 10.00 8.05
C GLU A 49 -13.98 11.36 7.33
N GLU A 50 -15.06 12.13 7.42
CA GLU A 50 -15.07 13.56 7.05
C GLU A 50 -14.77 14.38 8.29
N SER A 51 -13.49 14.65 8.53
CA SER A 51 -13.02 15.43 9.69
C SER A 51 -11.77 16.24 9.36
N GLU A 52 -11.52 17.29 10.14
CA GLU A 52 -10.27 18.07 10.06
C GLU A 52 -9.03 17.18 10.25
N GLN A 53 -9.15 16.11 11.03
CA GLN A 53 -8.08 15.14 11.22
C GLN A 53 -7.81 14.35 9.94
N ALA A 54 -8.85 13.97 9.19
CA ALA A 54 -8.71 13.28 7.91
C ALA A 54 -8.02 14.21 6.89
N ASP A 55 -8.46 15.47 6.79
CA ASP A 55 -7.84 16.47 5.91
C ASP A 55 -6.34 16.66 6.25
N ASN A 56 -6.00 16.77 7.53
CA ASN A 56 -4.61 16.88 7.98
C ASN A 56 -3.78 15.63 7.63
N THR A 57 -4.37 14.44 7.77
CA THR A 57 -3.71 13.19 7.34
C THR A 57 -3.49 13.17 5.83
N GLU A 58 -4.48 13.57 5.01
CA GLU A 58 -4.32 13.64 3.55
C GLU A 58 -3.18 14.58 3.14
N HIS A 59 -3.11 15.77 3.73
CA HIS A 59 -2.00 16.71 3.49
C HIS A 59 -0.64 16.11 3.89
N PHE A 60 -0.59 15.42 5.03
CA PHE A 60 0.61 14.75 5.48
C PHE A 60 1.06 13.65 4.51
N LEU A 61 0.13 12.79 4.07
CA LEU A 61 0.39 11.72 3.11
C LEU A 61 0.80 12.26 1.74
N SER A 62 0.21 13.37 1.30
CA SER A 62 0.65 14.09 0.09
C SER A 62 2.10 14.56 0.21
N GLY A 63 2.50 15.11 1.36
CA GLY A 63 3.89 15.49 1.63
C GLY A 63 4.84 14.29 1.61
N ILE A 64 4.44 13.17 2.22
CA ILE A 64 5.21 11.92 2.17
C ILE A 64 5.37 11.44 0.73
N ARG A 65 4.29 11.44 -0.06
CA ARG A 65 4.35 11.01 -1.46
C ARG A 65 5.28 11.88 -2.30
N GLN A 66 5.31 13.19 -2.07
CA GLN A 66 6.25 14.10 -2.75
C GLN A 66 7.70 13.81 -2.34
N LEU A 67 7.94 13.57 -1.05
CA LEU A 67 9.27 13.22 -0.54
C LEU A 67 9.78 11.91 -1.13
N THR A 68 8.99 10.84 -1.08
CA THR A 68 9.38 9.53 -1.60
C THR A 68 9.56 9.56 -3.11
N HIS A 69 8.75 10.33 -3.84
CA HIS A 69 8.93 10.56 -5.27
C HIS A 69 10.33 11.12 -5.59
N ALA A 70 10.72 12.18 -4.88
CA ALA A 70 12.00 12.85 -5.09
C ALA A 70 13.18 11.93 -4.76
N MET A 71 12.97 10.93 -3.91
CA MET A 71 13.96 9.91 -3.53
C MET A 71 13.96 8.70 -4.47
N GLY A 72 13.01 8.59 -5.39
CA GLY A 72 12.85 7.42 -6.25
C GLY A 72 12.41 6.17 -5.48
N THR A 73 11.59 6.35 -4.45
CA THR A 73 11.08 5.28 -3.58
C THR A 73 9.58 5.14 -3.77
N ASP A 74 9.11 3.90 -3.95
CA ASP A 74 7.69 3.61 -4.12
C ASP A 74 6.97 3.69 -2.77
N VAL A 75 5.65 3.93 -2.80
CA VAL A 75 4.80 4.00 -1.61
C VAL A 75 3.70 2.95 -1.69
N LEU A 76 3.52 2.22 -0.59
CA LEU A 76 2.47 1.24 -0.39
C LEU A 76 1.56 1.68 0.76
N ALA A 77 0.25 1.77 0.55
CA ALA A 77 -0.72 1.95 1.63
C ALA A 77 -1.17 0.62 2.22
N GLU A 78 -1.12 0.47 3.54
CA GLU A 78 -1.63 -0.72 4.24
C GLU A 78 -2.99 -0.51 4.87
N GLY A 79 -3.76 -1.58 5.03
CA GLY A 79 -5.04 -1.56 5.73
C GLY A 79 -6.16 -0.86 4.97
N ILE A 80 -6.18 -0.98 3.65
CA ILE A 80 -7.31 -0.50 2.84
C ILE A 80 -8.54 -1.40 3.09
N GLU A 81 -9.54 -0.83 3.77
CA GLU A 81 -10.77 -1.52 4.18
C GLU A 81 -12.03 -0.91 3.56
N SER A 82 -11.93 0.26 2.91
CA SER A 82 -13.05 0.95 2.25
C SER A 82 -12.67 1.56 0.90
N GLU A 83 -13.65 1.69 0.01
CA GLU A 83 -13.46 2.33 -1.31
C GLU A 83 -13.00 3.79 -1.19
N ARG A 84 -13.45 4.50 -0.14
CA ARG A 84 -13.01 5.86 0.15
C ARG A 84 -11.50 5.92 0.39
N GLN A 85 -10.97 5.06 1.27
CA GLN A 85 -9.53 4.98 1.53
C GLN A 85 -8.75 4.66 0.26
N LEU A 86 -9.22 3.68 -0.54
CA LEU A 86 -8.58 3.30 -1.79
C LEU A 86 -8.53 4.48 -2.78
N LYS A 87 -9.65 5.18 -2.93
CA LYS A 87 -9.75 6.35 -3.82
C LYS A 87 -8.78 7.45 -3.40
N VAL A 88 -8.73 7.79 -2.12
CA VAL A 88 -7.83 8.84 -1.61
C VAL A 88 -6.38 8.47 -1.89
N VAL A 89 -5.92 7.26 -1.59
CA VAL A 89 -4.52 6.88 -1.84
C VAL A 89 -4.17 6.82 -3.33
N GLN A 90 -5.13 6.47 -4.19
CA GLN A 90 -4.97 6.53 -5.65
C GLN A 90 -4.85 7.97 -6.15
N GLU A 91 -5.68 8.89 -5.65
CA GLU A 91 -5.65 10.31 -6.01
C GLU A 91 -4.37 10.99 -5.52
N LEU A 92 -3.87 10.58 -4.35
CA LEU A 92 -2.55 10.99 -3.85
C LEU A 92 -1.40 10.41 -4.70
N GLY A 93 -1.65 9.39 -5.52
CA GLY A 93 -0.68 8.80 -6.44
C GLY A 93 0.20 7.72 -5.81
N PHE A 94 -0.29 7.01 -4.80
CA PHE A 94 0.46 5.88 -4.21
C PHE A 94 0.61 4.75 -5.24
N ASP A 95 1.77 4.07 -5.20
CA ASP A 95 2.15 3.08 -6.22
C ASP A 95 1.48 1.73 -5.95
N PHE A 96 1.29 1.38 -4.67
CA PHE A 96 0.69 0.12 -4.25
C PHE A 96 -0.32 0.30 -3.11
N ALA A 97 -1.21 -0.67 -2.97
CA ALA A 97 -2.20 -0.73 -1.91
C ALA A 97 -2.42 -2.17 -1.45
N GLN A 98 -2.56 -2.38 -0.14
CA GLN A 98 -2.88 -3.65 0.48
C GLN A 98 -3.99 -3.45 1.52
N GLY A 99 -4.95 -4.36 1.56
CA GLY A 99 -5.96 -4.39 2.61
C GLY A 99 -7.09 -5.36 2.31
N PHE A 100 -7.98 -5.57 3.30
CA PHE A 100 -9.07 -6.54 3.18
C PHE A 100 -10.05 -6.25 2.05
N LEU A 101 -10.18 -4.98 1.64
CA LEU A 101 -10.96 -4.61 0.46
C LEU A 101 -10.41 -5.25 -0.83
N LEU A 102 -9.09 -5.37 -0.94
CA LEU A 102 -8.39 -5.86 -2.14
C LEU A 102 -8.15 -7.36 -2.11
N GLY A 103 -8.04 -7.93 -0.91
CA GLY A 103 -7.85 -9.36 -0.70
C GLY A 103 -7.52 -9.65 0.76
N ALA A 104 -8.30 -10.53 1.38
CA ALA A 104 -8.01 -10.99 2.72
C ALA A 104 -6.78 -11.92 2.74
N PRO A 105 -5.98 -11.95 3.83
CA PRO A 105 -4.93 -12.92 4.02
C PRO A 105 -5.48 -14.34 3.87
N ILE A 106 -4.84 -15.13 3.00
CA ILE A 106 -5.18 -16.53 2.80
C ILE A 106 -4.11 -17.42 3.42
N PRO A 107 -4.46 -18.64 3.86
CA PRO A 107 -3.48 -19.63 4.27
C PRO A 107 -2.44 -19.84 3.17
N GLY A 108 -1.17 -20.08 3.55
CA GLY A 108 -0.11 -20.30 2.57
C GLY A 108 -0.38 -21.48 1.61
N SER A 109 -1.14 -22.48 2.05
CA SER A 109 -1.61 -23.61 1.23
C SER A 109 -2.58 -23.20 0.11
N SER A 110 -3.19 -22.02 0.22
CA SER A 110 -4.17 -21.48 -0.71
C SER A 110 -3.55 -20.45 -1.66
N LEU A 111 -2.27 -20.09 -1.48
CA LEU A 111 -1.53 -19.27 -2.44
C LEU A 111 -1.33 -20.08 -3.73
N CYS A 112 -2.25 -19.93 -4.69
CA CYS A 112 -1.94 -20.29 -6.06
C CYS A 112 -0.88 -19.29 -6.58
N PRO A 113 0.23 -19.73 -7.19
CA PRO A 113 1.16 -18.81 -7.82
C PRO A 113 0.42 -18.13 -8.98
N ALA A 114 -0.02 -16.90 -8.76
CA ALA A 114 -0.62 -16.10 -9.82
C ALA A 114 0.45 -15.84 -10.89
N GLY A 115 0.26 -16.39 -12.08
CA GLY A 115 1.01 -15.99 -13.27
C GLY A 115 0.72 -14.53 -13.62
N PRO A 116 1.55 -13.88 -14.45
CA PRO A 116 1.38 -12.48 -14.79
C PRO A 116 0.22 -12.34 -15.78
N GLY A 117 -0.96 -11.93 -15.30
CA GLY A 117 -2.11 -11.64 -16.17
C GLY A 117 -3.45 -12.02 -15.56
N GLY A 118 -3.92 -11.22 -14.61
CA GLY A 118 -5.33 -11.21 -14.19
C GLY A 118 -6.17 -10.32 -15.11
N THR A 119 -6.31 -10.71 -16.38
CA THR A 119 -7.48 -10.39 -17.21
C THR A 119 -8.11 -11.77 -17.46
N GLU A 120 -9.37 -12.05 -17.14
CA GLU A 120 -10.55 -11.47 -17.77
C GLU A 120 -11.81 -11.58 -16.90
N ASN A 121 -12.74 -10.72 -17.29
CA ASN A 121 -14.02 -10.35 -16.71
C ASN A 121 -15.12 -11.43 -16.82
N SER A 122 -16.21 -11.18 -16.08
CA SER A 122 -17.48 -11.89 -15.98
C SER A 122 -18.06 -12.49 -17.27
N ALA A 123 -18.70 -13.64 -17.13
CA ALA A 123 -19.90 -13.96 -17.90
C ALA A 123 -20.92 -14.69 -17.01
N ALA A 124 -22.15 -14.17 -17.09
CA ALA A 124 -23.37 -14.50 -16.37
C ALA A 124 -23.71 -15.99 -16.21
N ALA A 125 -24.33 -16.31 -15.07
CA ALA A 125 -25.44 -17.26 -15.04
C ALA A 125 -26.64 -16.51 -14.48
N ASP A 126 -27.42 -15.98 -15.42
CA ASP A 126 -28.75 -15.39 -15.22
C ASP A 126 -29.73 -16.47 -14.77
N GLU A 127 -30.68 -16.06 -13.93
CA GLU A 127 -31.79 -16.88 -13.47
C GLU A 127 -32.75 -17.15 -14.63
N THR A 128 -33.27 -18.37 -14.76
CA THR A 128 -34.66 -18.52 -15.20
C THR A 128 -35.32 -19.73 -14.53
N VAL A 129 -36.30 -19.40 -13.70
CA VAL A 129 -37.37 -20.26 -13.18
C VAL A 129 -38.47 -20.40 -14.25
N GLY A 130 -39.02 -21.61 -14.41
CA GLY A 130 -40.31 -21.89 -15.09
C GLY A 130 -40.20 -22.13 -16.60
N SER A 131 -40.79 -23.17 -17.20
CA SER A 131 -41.92 -24.03 -16.80
C SER A 131 -41.73 -25.46 -17.30
#